data_AF-A0A2E1EHG3-F1
#
_entry.id   AF-A0A2E1EHG3-F1
#
_cell.length_a   1.000
_cell.length_b   1.000
_cell.length_c   1.000
_cell.angle_alpha   90.00
_cell.angle_beta   90.00
_cell.angle_gamma   90.00
#
_symmetry.space_group_name_H-M   'P 1'
#
loop_
_entity.id
_entity.type
_entity.pdbx_description
1 polymer ?
#
loop_
_entity_poly.entity_id
_entity_poly.type
_entity_poly.pdbx_seq_one_letter_code
_entity_poly.pdbx_strand_id
1 'polypeptide(L)'
;MLQSVDDPSVKARLTTWIVDQHNLGIDCPEISSTILDEMKVAPSLDVRRRADRLLEFLEAAIPMIGQPLKFSYREGDAYPEMLAWTESTRAEEIRFLLKFLDQTGAIQLTEVIGGGSVYIAMDGYARLADIKKKEIASEQAFIAMWFSEETLAVRNAIKNGILNAGYTPRVIDELHHNNKIDDEIIAEIRRSRFLVADFTHGEAGMRGGVYYEAGFARGLGMEVISTCRADLLAENKIHFDTRQYNHIGWHPEKLDEFTKALSDRISATIGDGPRKTES
;
A
#
# COMPACT_ATOMS: atom_id res chain seq x y z
N MET A 1 23.88 8.04 12.33
CA MET A 1 23.64 6.96 11.34
C MET A 1 23.45 7.47 9.91
N LEU A 2 22.84 8.64 9.66
CA LEU A 2 22.74 9.24 8.31
C LEU A 2 24.08 9.69 7.66
N GLN A 3 25.18 9.68 8.41
CA GLN A 3 26.52 10.05 7.93
C GLN A 3 27.24 8.93 7.16
N SER A 4 26.73 7.68 7.15
CA SER A 4 27.35 6.54 6.44
C SER A 4 26.78 6.29 5.04
N VAL A 5 25.85 7.14 4.58
CA VAL A 5 25.30 7.11 3.23
C VAL A 5 25.87 8.33 2.52
N ASP A 6 26.90 8.17 1.69
CA ASP A 6 27.50 9.33 1.01
C ASP A 6 26.76 9.73 -0.27
N ASP A 7 25.87 8.86 -0.77
CA ASP A 7 25.09 9.11 -1.98
C ASP A 7 23.81 9.93 -1.68
N PRO A 8 23.67 11.16 -2.22
CA PRO A 8 22.48 11.99 -2.04
C PRO A 8 21.19 11.33 -2.55
N SER A 9 21.27 10.49 -3.59
CA SER A 9 20.09 9.78 -4.13
C SER A 9 19.57 8.71 -3.17
N VAL A 10 20.46 8.00 -2.50
CA VAL A 10 20.09 7.01 -1.47
C VAL A 10 19.47 7.72 -0.27
N LYS A 11 19.99 8.89 0.13
CA LYS A 11 19.35 9.71 1.18
C LYS A 11 17.95 10.18 0.79
N ALA A 12 17.76 10.63 -0.45
CA ALA A 12 16.45 11.05 -0.94
C ALA A 12 15.45 9.90 -0.92
N ARG A 13 15.84 8.70 -1.40
CA ARG A 13 15.00 7.49 -1.31
C ARG A 13 14.68 7.12 0.13
N LEU A 14 15.67 7.16 1.02
CA LEU A 14 15.47 6.84 2.44
C LEU A 14 14.52 7.83 3.14
N THR A 15 14.68 9.13 2.89
CA THR A 15 13.78 10.14 3.48
C THR A 15 12.36 10.04 2.92
N THR A 16 12.21 9.71 1.64
CA THR A 16 10.91 9.38 1.03
C THR A 16 10.28 8.15 1.68
N TRP A 17 11.06 7.09 1.91
CA TRP A 17 10.61 5.88 2.60
C TRP A 17 10.16 6.19 4.04
N ILE A 18 10.88 7.05 4.77
CA ILE A 18 10.47 7.49 6.12
C ILE A 18 9.11 8.22 6.07
N VAL A 19 8.90 9.10 5.09
CA VAL A 19 7.60 9.76 4.87
C VAL A 19 6.51 8.72 4.65
N ASP A 20 6.78 7.67 3.87
CA ASP A 20 5.83 6.57 3.65
C ASP A 20 5.49 5.84 4.95
N GLN A 21 6.50 5.54 5.80
CA GLN A 21 6.25 4.90 7.09
C GLN A 21 5.39 5.77 8.02
N HIS A 22 5.64 7.07 8.06
CA HIS A 22 4.82 7.99 8.86
C HIS A 22 3.38 8.08 8.33
N ASN A 23 3.19 8.09 7.01
CA ASN A 23 1.86 8.05 6.40
C ASN A 23 1.11 6.74 6.71
N LEU A 24 1.84 5.65 6.97
CA LEU A 24 1.31 4.38 7.47
C LEU A 24 1.04 4.37 8.99
N GLY A 25 1.29 5.48 9.69
CA GLY A 25 1.07 5.61 11.14
C GLY A 25 2.20 5.05 12.01
N ILE A 26 3.39 4.82 11.46
CA ILE A 26 4.56 4.39 12.21
C ILE A 26 5.30 5.64 12.70
N ASP A 27 5.19 5.97 13.99
CA ASP A 27 5.77 7.21 14.55
C ASP A 27 7.31 7.22 14.58
N CYS A 28 7.95 6.05 14.69
CA CYS A 28 9.41 5.93 14.81
C CYS A 28 9.93 4.77 13.95
N PRO A 29 10.11 4.97 12.63
CA PRO A 29 10.60 3.93 11.75
C PRO A 29 12.07 3.61 12.04
N GLU A 30 12.36 2.33 12.29
CA GLU A 30 13.72 1.85 12.54
C GLU A 30 14.48 1.66 11.21
N ILE A 31 15.63 2.33 11.08
CA ILE A 31 16.50 2.21 9.90
C ILE A 31 17.54 1.12 10.15
N SER A 32 17.34 -0.06 9.54
CA SER A 32 18.29 -1.18 9.59
C SER A 32 19.28 -1.14 8.42
N SER A 33 20.36 -1.92 8.52
CA SER A 33 21.31 -2.09 7.40
C SER A 33 20.63 -2.68 6.16
N THR A 34 19.64 -3.55 6.35
CA THR A 34 18.85 -4.14 5.26
C THR A 34 18.07 -3.07 4.50
N ILE A 35 17.39 -2.17 5.21
CA ILE A 35 16.67 -1.04 4.58
C ILE A 35 17.64 -0.15 3.79
N LEU A 36 18.83 0.11 4.33
CA LEU A 36 19.85 0.87 3.60
C LEU A 36 20.31 0.19 2.32
N ASP A 37 20.44 -1.14 2.33
CA ASP A 37 20.81 -1.90 1.13
C ASP A 37 19.68 -1.93 0.10
N GLU A 38 18.42 -2.04 0.56
CA GLU A 38 17.23 -1.90 -0.30
C GLU A 38 17.18 -0.52 -0.98
N MET A 39 17.44 0.56 -0.23
CA MET A 39 17.46 1.93 -0.78
C MET A 39 18.61 2.17 -1.77
N LYS A 40 19.65 1.32 -1.82
CA LYS A 40 20.70 1.42 -2.85
C LYS A 40 20.22 0.89 -4.21
N VAL A 41 19.31 -0.09 -4.22
CA VAL A 41 18.85 -0.78 -5.44
C VAL A 41 17.43 -0.40 -5.85
N ALA A 42 16.67 0.26 -4.98
CA ALA A 42 15.31 0.69 -5.25
C ALA A 42 15.26 1.69 -6.44
N PRO A 43 14.27 1.54 -7.34
CA PRO A 43 14.07 2.48 -8.43
C PRO A 43 13.63 3.84 -7.87
N SER A 44 14.14 4.92 -8.49
CA SER A 44 13.70 6.27 -8.16
C SER A 44 12.27 6.55 -8.62
N LEU A 45 11.60 7.46 -7.92
CA LEU A 45 10.29 7.94 -8.33
C LEU A 45 10.37 8.64 -9.69
N ASP A 46 9.41 8.32 -10.57
CA ASP A 46 9.26 9.05 -11.83
C ASP A 46 8.75 10.49 -11.59
N VAL A 47 8.98 11.37 -12.56
CA VAL A 47 8.67 12.80 -12.43
C VAL A 47 7.18 13.05 -12.14
N ARG A 48 6.27 12.24 -12.69
CA ARG A 48 4.84 12.41 -12.44
C ARG A 48 4.49 12.03 -11.01
N ARG A 49 5.02 10.92 -10.50
CA ARG A 49 4.81 10.53 -9.09
C ARG A 49 5.39 11.56 -8.14
N ARG A 50 6.57 12.12 -8.42
CA ARG A 50 7.17 13.21 -7.62
C ARG A 50 6.27 14.44 -7.57
N ALA A 51 5.66 14.83 -8.69
CA ALA A 51 4.70 15.94 -8.74
C ALA A 51 3.41 15.63 -7.94
N ASP A 52 2.88 14.41 -8.05
CA ASP A 52 1.71 13.98 -7.29
C ASP A 52 2.00 13.98 -5.77
N ARG A 53 3.19 13.50 -5.33
CA ARG A 53 3.60 13.55 -3.92
C ARG A 53 3.77 14.96 -3.39
N LEU A 54 4.24 15.88 -4.23
CA LEU A 54 4.30 17.29 -3.85
C LEU A 54 2.89 17.83 -3.58
N LEU A 55 1.91 17.43 -4.40
CA LEU A 55 0.52 17.84 -4.22
C LEU A 55 -0.11 17.23 -2.95
N GLU A 56 0.19 15.97 -2.64
CA GLU A 56 -0.20 15.31 -1.38
C GLU A 56 0.40 16.01 -0.16
N PHE A 57 1.68 16.37 -0.22
CA PHE A 57 2.34 17.18 0.80
C PHE A 57 1.61 18.51 1.04
N LEU A 58 1.29 19.23 -0.04
CA LEU A 58 0.58 20.50 0.06
C LEU A 58 -0.80 20.33 0.69
N GLU A 59 -1.52 19.25 0.38
CA GLU A 59 -2.83 18.96 0.99
C GLU A 59 -2.70 18.72 2.49
N ALA A 60 -1.68 17.98 2.92
CA ALA A 60 -1.41 17.71 4.34
C ALA A 60 -0.94 18.97 5.09
N ALA A 61 -0.14 19.81 4.44
CA ALA A 61 0.46 21.01 5.05
C ALA A 61 -0.50 22.22 5.10
N ILE A 62 -1.52 22.27 4.23
CA ILE A 62 -2.50 23.37 4.17
C ILE A 62 -3.72 23.00 5.04
N PRO A 63 -3.90 23.63 6.22
CA PRO A 63 -4.95 23.22 7.17
C PRO A 63 -6.37 23.56 6.70
N MET A 64 -6.52 24.49 5.75
CA MET A 64 -7.82 24.96 5.29
C MET A 64 -7.79 25.26 3.80
N ILE A 65 -8.78 24.73 3.08
CA ILE A 65 -8.98 24.99 1.64
C ILE A 65 -9.02 26.51 1.40
N GLY A 66 -8.29 26.96 0.38
CA GLY A 66 -8.21 28.37 0.00
C GLY A 66 -7.17 29.19 0.76
N GLN A 67 -6.36 28.58 1.65
CA GLN A 67 -5.21 29.25 2.25
C GLN A 67 -3.89 28.92 1.52
N PRO A 68 -2.93 29.86 1.49
CA PRO A 68 -1.62 29.58 0.93
C PRO A 68 -0.74 28.84 1.94
N LEU A 69 0.06 27.89 1.46
CA LEU A 69 1.28 27.52 2.15
C LEU A 69 2.39 28.51 1.79
N LYS A 70 2.98 29.17 2.78
CA LYS A 70 4.19 29.97 2.61
C LYS A 70 5.40 29.08 2.83
N PHE A 71 6.43 29.24 2.00
CA PHE A 71 7.67 28.50 2.13
C PHE A 71 8.87 29.38 1.81
N SER A 72 10.02 29.05 2.39
CA SER A 72 11.32 29.59 1.98
C SER A 72 12.29 28.43 1.72
N TYR A 73 13.32 28.68 0.90
CA TYR A 73 14.35 27.67 0.59
C TYR A 73 15.39 27.50 1.71
N ARG A 74 15.05 27.87 2.96
CA ARG A 74 15.94 27.77 4.12
C ARG A 74 15.56 26.57 4.99
N GLU A 75 16.51 26.09 5.79
CA GLU A 75 16.24 25.09 6.82
C GLU A 75 15.26 25.65 7.87
N GLY A 76 14.25 24.86 8.24
CA GLY A 76 13.23 25.19 9.24
C GLY A 76 11.85 25.59 8.69
N ASP A 77 11.70 25.78 7.37
CA ASP A 77 10.41 25.97 6.71
C ASP A 77 9.92 24.66 6.04
N ALA A 78 8.77 24.67 5.35
CA ALA A 78 8.22 23.51 4.63
C ALA A 78 9.15 22.87 3.57
N TYR A 79 10.28 23.49 3.26
CA TYR A 79 11.16 23.11 2.15
C TYR A 79 11.90 21.76 2.35
N PRO A 80 12.52 21.44 3.49
CA PRO A 80 13.10 20.11 3.72
C PRO A 80 12.07 18.99 3.67
N GLU A 81 10.82 19.25 4.08
CA GLU A 81 9.72 18.30 3.96
C GLU A 81 9.35 18.09 2.48
N MET A 82 9.25 19.14 1.68
CA MET A 82 9.04 19.00 0.22
C MET A 82 10.14 18.15 -0.44
N LEU A 83 11.41 18.30 -0.03
CA LEU A 83 12.51 17.46 -0.53
C LEU A 83 12.28 15.98 -0.19
N ALA A 84 11.96 15.69 1.06
CA ALA A 84 11.70 14.33 1.53
C ALA A 84 10.47 13.70 0.86
N TRP A 85 9.38 14.45 0.71
CA TRP A 85 8.17 13.96 0.06
C TRP A 85 8.35 13.66 -1.43
N THR A 86 9.26 14.34 -2.11
CA THR A 86 9.36 14.27 -3.58
C THR A 86 10.59 13.52 -4.09
N GLU A 87 11.32 12.83 -3.22
CA GLU A 87 12.62 12.22 -3.53
C GLU A 87 13.59 13.21 -4.20
N SER A 88 13.52 14.49 -3.82
CA SER A 88 14.35 15.53 -4.40
C SER A 88 15.62 15.73 -3.60
N THR A 89 16.71 16.02 -4.30
CA THR A 89 18.02 16.30 -3.71
C THR A 89 18.37 17.78 -3.74
N ARG A 90 17.67 18.58 -4.57
CA ARG A 90 18.00 20.00 -4.80
C ARG A 90 16.76 20.90 -4.92
N ALA A 91 16.99 22.19 -4.67
CA ALA A 91 15.96 23.23 -4.72
C ALA A 91 15.36 23.39 -6.13
N GLU A 92 16.19 23.22 -7.16
CA GLU A 92 15.80 23.36 -8.54
C GLU A 92 14.75 22.32 -8.95
N GLU A 93 14.80 21.13 -8.35
CA GLU A 93 13.82 20.06 -8.60
C GLU A 93 12.46 20.41 -8.00
N ILE A 94 12.42 20.89 -6.75
CA ILE A 94 11.18 21.39 -6.14
C ILE A 94 10.60 22.53 -6.94
N ARG A 95 11.44 23.49 -7.34
CA ARG A 95 11.02 24.62 -8.16
C ARG A 95 10.46 24.15 -9.51
N PHE A 96 11.08 23.16 -10.13
CA PHE A 96 10.58 22.57 -11.37
C PHE A 96 9.21 21.90 -11.18
N LEU A 97 9.03 21.11 -10.12
CA LEU A 97 7.76 20.44 -9.81
C LEU A 97 6.65 21.44 -9.49
N LEU A 98 6.94 22.48 -8.71
CA LEU A 98 5.99 23.58 -8.44
C LEU A 98 5.59 24.27 -9.75
N LYS A 99 6.54 24.62 -10.61
CA LYS A 99 6.24 25.23 -11.91
C LYS A 99 5.43 24.31 -12.81
N PHE A 100 5.73 23.01 -12.82
CA PHE A 100 4.97 22.03 -13.56
C PHE A 100 3.51 21.97 -13.08
N LEU A 101 3.28 21.87 -11.77
CA LEU A 101 1.95 21.83 -11.20
C LEU A 101 1.17 23.12 -11.48
N ASP A 102 1.82 24.28 -11.40
CA ASP A 102 1.25 25.60 -11.71
C ASP A 102 0.83 25.68 -13.19
N GLN A 103 1.70 25.26 -14.11
CA GLN A 103 1.40 25.20 -15.54
C GLN A 103 0.26 24.24 -15.89
N THR A 104 0.09 23.15 -15.12
CA THR A 104 -1.04 22.23 -15.29
C THR A 104 -2.32 22.68 -14.61
N GLY A 105 -2.32 23.85 -13.94
CA GLY A 105 -3.47 24.39 -13.22
C GLY A 105 -3.76 23.69 -11.88
N ALA A 106 -2.90 22.77 -11.44
CA ALA A 106 -3.10 22.03 -10.19
C ALA A 106 -2.83 22.90 -8.96
N ILE A 107 -1.95 23.88 -9.08
CA ILE A 107 -1.66 24.87 -8.03
C ILE A 107 -1.64 26.28 -8.63
N GLN A 108 -1.61 27.28 -7.75
CA GLN A 108 -1.23 28.66 -8.09
C GLN A 108 0.02 29.03 -7.31
N LEU A 109 1.12 29.30 -8.01
CA LEU A 109 2.41 29.63 -7.44
C LEU A 109 2.70 31.13 -7.52
N THR A 110 3.06 31.73 -6.39
CA THR A 110 3.64 33.08 -6.33
C THR A 110 5.07 32.99 -5.84
N GLU A 111 6.04 33.27 -6.71
CA GLU A 111 7.47 33.24 -6.36
C GLU A 111 7.94 34.61 -5.85
N VAL A 112 8.78 34.59 -4.80
CA VAL A 112 9.55 35.75 -4.33
C VAL A 112 11.00 35.36 -4.16
N ILE A 113 11.89 36.33 -3.93
CA ILE A 113 13.31 36.03 -3.70
C ILE A 113 13.44 35.16 -2.45
N GLY A 114 13.96 33.94 -2.62
CA GLY A 114 14.22 33.01 -1.52
C GLY A 114 13.04 32.16 -1.08
N GLY A 115 11.89 32.19 -1.76
CA GLY A 115 10.72 31.40 -1.40
C GLY A 115 9.47 31.71 -2.22
N GLY A 116 8.31 31.52 -1.62
CA GLY A 116 7.04 31.79 -2.28
C GLY A 116 5.82 31.46 -1.44
N SER A 117 4.66 31.56 -2.08
CA SER A 117 3.41 31.03 -1.58
C SER A 117 2.72 30.18 -2.64
N VAL A 118 2.07 29.10 -2.22
CA VAL A 118 1.36 28.19 -3.10
C VAL A 118 -0.05 27.92 -2.59
N TYR A 119 -1.03 27.90 -3.50
CA TYR A 119 -2.39 27.45 -3.25
C TYR A 119 -2.69 26.21 -4.08
N ILE A 120 -3.45 25.26 -3.54
CA ILE A 120 -4.02 24.18 -4.34
C ILE A 120 -5.24 24.72 -5.07
N ALA A 121 -5.25 24.59 -6.40
CA ALA A 121 -6.39 24.97 -7.23
C ALA A 121 -7.39 23.81 -7.33
N MET A 122 -8.57 24.07 -7.92
CA MET A 122 -9.61 23.04 -8.07
C MET A 122 -9.13 21.81 -8.84
N ASP A 123 -8.32 21.99 -9.88
CA ASP A 123 -7.76 20.87 -10.65
C ASP A 123 -6.73 20.07 -9.83
N GLY A 124 -6.08 20.71 -8.85
CA GLY A 124 -5.23 20.04 -7.88
C GLY A 124 -6.04 19.14 -6.94
N TYR A 125 -7.16 19.64 -6.41
CA TYR A 125 -8.07 18.82 -5.62
C TYR A 125 -8.70 17.68 -6.44
N ALA A 126 -9.03 17.91 -7.71
CA ALA A 126 -9.49 16.86 -8.61
C ALA A 126 -8.42 15.78 -8.79
N ARG A 127 -7.15 16.18 -8.98
CA ARG A 127 -6.02 15.24 -9.08
C ARG A 127 -5.80 14.47 -7.78
N LEU A 128 -5.88 15.12 -6.62
CA LEU A 128 -5.79 14.46 -5.30
C LEU A 128 -6.90 13.43 -5.11
N ALA A 129 -8.14 13.76 -5.52
CA ALA A 129 -9.25 12.83 -5.50
C ALA A 129 -8.99 11.62 -6.41
N ASP A 130 -8.41 11.81 -7.60
CA ASP A 130 -8.04 10.72 -8.49
C ASP A 130 -6.91 9.83 -7.93
N ILE A 131 -5.93 10.42 -7.24
CA ILE A 131 -4.83 9.68 -6.62
C ILE A 131 -5.37 8.80 -5.49
N LYS A 132 -6.14 9.40 -4.57
CA LYS A 132 -6.83 8.66 -3.50
C LYS A 132 -7.76 7.61 -4.06
N LYS A 133 -8.47 7.94 -5.14
CA LYS A 133 -9.33 6.99 -5.83
C LYS A 133 -8.52 5.86 -6.43
N LYS A 134 -7.32 6.05 -6.99
CA LYS A 134 -6.48 4.96 -7.51
C LYS A 134 -5.92 4.05 -6.41
N GLU A 135 -5.57 4.59 -5.25
CA GLU A 135 -5.25 3.80 -4.06
C GLU A 135 -6.45 2.96 -3.60
N ILE A 136 -7.67 3.51 -3.76
CA ILE A 136 -8.95 2.84 -3.45
C ILE A 136 -9.44 1.94 -4.62
N ALA A 137 -9.06 2.19 -5.87
CA ALA A 137 -9.69 1.64 -7.08
C ALA A 137 -9.02 0.36 -7.60
N SER A 138 -8.06 -0.20 -6.85
CA SER A 138 -7.82 -1.61 -7.03
C SER A 138 -9.09 -2.35 -6.62
N GLU A 139 -9.81 -2.84 -7.63
CA GLU A 139 -10.94 -3.75 -7.41
C GLU A 139 -10.44 -5.16 -7.10
N GLN A 140 -9.13 -5.35 -6.98
CA GLN A 140 -8.49 -6.65 -6.90
C GLN A 140 -8.18 -7.02 -5.45
N ALA A 141 -8.43 -8.27 -5.10
CA ALA A 141 -8.01 -8.87 -3.84
C ALA A 141 -7.10 -10.06 -4.13
N PHE A 142 -5.88 -10.05 -3.57
CA PHE A 142 -4.95 -11.16 -3.72
C PHE A 142 -5.33 -12.28 -2.75
N ILE A 143 -5.23 -13.52 -3.20
CA ILE A 143 -5.45 -14.71 -2.36
C ILE A 143 -4.12 -15.44 -2.20
N ALA A 144 -3.59 -15.41 -0.99
CA ALA A 144 -2.44 -16.19 -0.55
C ALA A 144 -2.94 -17.49 0.09
N MET A 145 -2.81 -18.63 -0.59
CA MET A 145 -3.24 -19.92 -0.04
C MET A 145 -2.45 -21.07 -0.65
N TRP A 146 -2.45 -22.21 0.04
CA TRP A 146 -1.90 -23.43 -0.54
C TRP A 146 -2.76 -23.92 -1.72
N PHE A 147 -2.09 -24.37 -2.79
CA PHE A 147 -2.72 -25.04 -3.91
C PHE A 147 -2.64 -26.56 -3.76
N SER A 148 -3.79 -27.20 -3.67
CA SER A 148 -3.98 -28.66 -3.75
C SER A 148 -5.44 -28.99 -4.10
N GLU A 149 -5.73 -30.22 -4.50
CA GLU A 149 -7.12 -30.66 -4.72
C GLU A 149 -7.98 -30.51 -3.45
N GLU A 150 -7.39 -30.75 -2.28
CA GLU A 150 -8.06 -30.63 -0.97
C GLU A 150 -8.48 -29.19 -0.63
N THR A 151 -7.82 -28.19 -1.21
CA THR A 151 -8.07 -26.77 -0.93
C THR A 151 -8.96 -26.10 -1.99
N LEU A 152 -9.38 -26.84 -3.02
CA LEU A 152 -10.18 -26.29 -4.11
C LEU A 152 -11.55 -25.77 -3.64
N ALA A 153 -12.21 -26.50 -2.73
CA ALA A 153 -13.51 -26.11 -2.21
C ALA A 153 -13.43 -24.79 -1.40
N VAL A 154 -12.46 -24.68 -0.48
CA VAL A 154 -12.25 -23.45 0.28
C VAL A 154 -11.78 -22.30 -0.60
N ARG A 155 -10.96 -22.56 -1.64
CA ARG A 155 -10.60 -21.53 -2.62
C ARG A 155 -11.82 -20.90 -3.26
N ASN A 156 -12.75 -21.73 -3.74
CA ASN A 156 -13.97 -21.23 -4.36
C ASN A 156 -14.82 -20.45 -3.36
N ALA A 157 -14.88 -20.91 -2.11
CA ALA A 157 -15.55 -20.18 -1.03
C ALA A 157 -14.91 -18.80 -0.76
N ILE A 158 -13.58 -18.70 -0.75
CA ILE A 158 -12.83 -17.43 -0.62
C ILE A 158 -13.13 -16.51 -1.80
N LYS A 159 -13.02 -17.03 -3.03
CA LYS A 159 -13.31 -16.27 -4.26
C LYS A 159 -14.73 -15.71 -4.24
N ASN A 160 -15.71 -16.52 -3.88
CA ASN A 160 -17.10 -16.10 -3.76
C ASN A 160 -17.28 -15.04 -2.67
N GLY A 161 -16.60 -15.16 -1.53
CA GLY A 161 -16.66 -14.14 -0.47
C GLY A 161 -16.15 -12.78 -0.94
N ILE A 162 -15.04 -12.78 -1.70
CA ILE A 162 -14.47 -11.57 -2.32
C ILE A 162 -15.42 -10.99 -3.38
N LEU A 163 -15.98 -11.83 -4.25
CA LEU A 163 -16.93 -11.41 -5.28
C LEU A 163 -18.20 -10.80 -4.67
N ASN A 164 -18.74 -11.45 -3.63
CA ASN A 164 -19.94 -10.97 -2.90
C ASN A 164 -19.68 -9.63 -2.19
N ALA A 165 -18.43 -9.35 -1.81
CA ALA A 165 -18.04 -8.04 -1.28
C ALA A 165 -17.80 -7.00 -2.39
N GLY A 166 -17.92 -7.35 -3.68
CA GLY A 166 -17.78 -6.42 -4.81
C GLY A 166 -16.37 -6.30 -5.38
N TYR A 167 -15.47 -7.24 -5.06
CA TYR A 167 -14.06 -7.24 -5.49
C TYR A 167 -13.75 -8.41 -6.45
N THR A 168 -12.58 -8.38 -7.07
CA THR A 168 -12.07 -9.35 -8.04
C THR A 168 -11.00 -10.21 -7.37
N PRO A 169 -11.25 -11.50 -7.16
CA PRO A 169 -10.23 -12.37 -6.59
C PRO A 169 -9.11 -12.63 -7.60
N ARG A 170 -7.87 -12.65 -7.13
CA ARG A 170 -6.69 -13.12 -7.88
C ARG A 170 -5.93 -14.18 -7.11
N VAL A 171 -5.55 -15.22 -7.83
CA VAL A 171 -4.68 -16.32 -7.37
C VAL A 171 -3.57 -16.46 -8.41
N ILE A 172 -2.32 -16.56 -7.96
CA ILE A 172 -1.16 -16.60 -8.88
C ILE A 172 -1.19 -17.79 -9.84
N ASP A 173 -1.67 -18.94 -9.38
CA ASP A 173 -1.64 -20.19 -10.15
C ASP A 173 -2.55 -20.19 -11.40
N GLU A 174 -3.44 -19.20 -11.54
CA GLU A 174 -4.33 -19.03 -12.69
C GLU A 174 -3.73 -18.15 -13.80
N LEU A 175 -2.48 -17.68 -13.63
CA LEU A 175 -1.75 -16.88 -14.60
C LEU A 175 -0.74 -17.73 -15.36
N HIS A 176 -0.86 -17.79 -16.69
CA HIS A 176 0.20 -18.32 -17.53
C HIS A 176 1.34 -17.30 -17.63
N HIS A 177 2.49 -17.58 -17.01
CA HIS A 177 3.65 -16.68 -17.03
C HIS A 177 4.95 -17.40 -17.44
N ASN A 178 5.78 -16.68 -18.21
CA ASN A 178 7.10 -17.09 -18.69
C ASN A 178 8.27 -16.65 -17.77
N ASN A 179 7.96 -15.88 -16.71
CA ASN A 179 8.93 -15.27 -15.78
C ASN A 179 9.01 -16.03 -14.45
N LYS A 180 9.92 -15.62 -13.54
CA LYS A 180 9.95 -16.13 -12.17
C LYS A 180 8.64 -15.80 -11.47
N ILE A 181 7.99 -16.84 -10.93
CA ILE A 181 6.67 -16.76 -10.28
C ILE A 181 6.67 -15.71 -9.15
N ASP A 182 7.77 -15.61 -8.41
CA ASP A 182 7.91 -14.72 -7.25
C ASP A 182 7.76 -13.22 -7.60
N ASP A 183 8.31 -12.78 -8.74
CA ASP A 183 8.21 -11.37 -9.17
C ASP A 183 6.75 -11.00 -9.51
N GLU A 184 6.02 -11.95 -10.09
CA GLU A 184 4.61 -11.77 -10.45
C GLU A 184 3.71 -11.78 -9.20
N ILE A 185 4.01 -12.62 -8.20
CA ILE A 185 3.34 -12.58 -6.89
C ILE A 185 3.48 -11.19 -6.27
N ILE A 186 4.69 -10.66 -6.18
CA ILE A 186 4.93 -9.32 -5.62
C ILE A 186 4.19 -8.25 -6.41
N ALA A 187 4.20 -8.34 -7.74
CA ALA A 187 3.51 -7.39 -8.60
C ALA A 187 1.99 -7.45 -8.42
N GLU A 188 1.40 -8.64 -8.31
CA GLU A 188 -0.03 -8.82 -8.07
C GLU A 188 -0.46 -8.39 -6.67
N ILE A 189 0.36 -8.64 -5.65
CA ILE A 189 0.13 -8.10 -4.31
C ILE A 189 0.12 -6.58 -4.37
N ARG A 190 1.11 -5.93 -4.98
CA ARG A 190 1.14 -4.45 -5.12
C ARG A 190 -0.05 -3.89 -5.90
N ARG A 191 -0.61 -4.65 -6.83
CA ARG A 191 -1.81 -4.27 -7.60
C ARG A 191 -3.12 -4.47 -6.83
N SER A 192 -3.10 -5.17 -5.70
CA SER A 192 -4.30 -5.52 -4.93
C SER A 192 -4.63 -4.46 -3.88
N ARG A 193 -5.91 -4.34 -3.53
CA ARG A 193 -6.37 -3.44 -2.47
C ARG A 193 -6.20 -4.05 -1.08
N PHE A 194 -6.40 -5.36 -0.99
CA PHE A 194 -6.22 -6.15 0.22
C PHE A 194 -5.83 -7.57 -0.14
N LEU A 195 -5.41 -8.32 0.87
CA LEU A 195 -5.02 -9.72 0.72
C LEU A 195 -5.84 -10.60 1.65
N VAL A 196 -6.30 -11.74 1.15
CA VAL A 196 -6.88 -12.83 1.96
C VAL A 196 -5.84 -13.94 2.06
N ALA A 197 -5.41 -14.26 3.28
CA ALA A 197 -4.40 -15.28 3.54
C ALA A 197 -5.01 -16.49 4.25
N ASP A 198 -4.97 -17.66 3.61
CA ASP A 198 -5.38 -18.91 4.26
C ASP A 198 -4.17 -19.67 4.82
N PHE A 199 -4.08 -19.73 6.14
CA PHE A 199 -2.98 -20.36 6.86
C PHE A 199 -3.18 -21.86 7.11
N THR A 200 -4.15 -22.49 6.46
CA THR A 200 -4.37 -23.93 6.60
C THR A 200 -3.16 -24.72 6.11
N HIS A 201 -2.75 -25.71 6.89
CA HIS A 201 -1.68 -26.61 6.51
C HIS A 201 -2.03 -28.06 6.87
N GLY A 202 -1.45 -28.99 6.11
CA GLY A 202 -1.52 -30.42 6.40
C GLY A 202 -0.33 -30.90 7.23
N GLU A 203 -0.10 -32.21 7.22
CA GLU A 203 1.02 -32.86 7.92
C GLU A 203 2.40 -32.43 7.38
N ALA A 204 2.45 -31.99 6.11
CA ALA A 204 3.65 -31.46 5.47
C ALA A 204 4.15 -30.13 6.08
N GLY A 205 3.45 -29.59 7.09
CA GLY A 205 3.87 -28.41 7.84
C GLY A 205 3.46 -27.09 7.20
N MET A 206 3.91 -26.02 7.83
CA MET A 206 3.48 -24.66 7.53
C MET A 206 3.92 -24.19 6.14
N ARG A 207 3.07 -23.39 5.51
CA ARG A 207 3.21 -22.98 4.12
C ARG A 207 3.97 -21.67 4.01
N GLY A 208 5.31 -21.74 4.08
CA GLY A 208 6.20 -20.57 4.14
C GLY A 208 5.90 -19.46 3.12
N GLY A 209 5.47 -19.81 1.90
CA GLY A 209 5.05 -18.84 0.88
C GLY A 209 3.89 -17.94 1.33
N VAL A 210 2.85 -18.51 1.95
CA VAL A 210 1.69 -17.73 2.44
C VAL A 210 2.11 -16.76 3.55
N TYR A 211 3.04 -17.16 4.42
CA TYR A 211 3.57 -16.29 5.46
C TYR A 211 4.39 -15.14 4.86
N TYR A 212 5.21 -15.42 3.85
CA TYR A 212 5.98 -14.41 3.13
C TYR A 212 5.05 -13.39 2.44
N GLU A 213 4.05 -13.85 1.71
CA GLU A 213 3.07 -13.00 1.01
C GLU A 213 2.26 -12.14 1.97
N ALA A 214 1.74 -12.73 3.05
CA ALA A 214 1.00 -12.02 4.08
C ALA A 214 1.88 -11.02 4.84
N GLY A 215 3.13 -11.38 5.12
CA GLY A 215 4.11 -10.48 5.74
C GLY A 215 4.47 -9.30 4.83
N PHE A 216 4.69 -9.57 3.55
CA PHE A 216 4.97 -8.55 2.55
C PHE A 216 3.80 -7.57 2.38
N ALA A 217 2.57 -8.07 2.26
CA ALA A 217 1.38 -7.23 2.19
C ALA A 217 1.24 -6.35 3.45
N ARG A 218 1.40 -6.91 4.64
CA ARG A 218 1.41 -6.12 5.89
C ARG A 218 2.51 -5.06 5.90
N GLY A 219 3.70 -5.39 5.40
CA GLY A 219 4.82 -4.45 5.26
C GLY A 219 4.54 -3.28 4.30
N LEU A 220 3.60 -3.46 3.37
CA LEU A 220 3.08 -2.39 2.50
C LEU A 220 1.93 -1.59 3.12
N GLY A 221 1.54 -1.89 4.37
CA GLY A 221 0.35 -1.30 5.00
C GLY A 221 -0.97 -1.82 4.42
N MET A 222 -0.94 -2.93 3.67
CA MET A 222 -2.14 -3.54 3.12
C MET A 222 -2.87 -4.36 4.20
N GLU A 223 -4.19 -4.24 4.23
CA GLU A 223 -5.02 -5.05 5.12
C GLU A 223 -4.97 -6.53 4.72
N VAL A 224 -4.71 -7.40 5.70
CA VAL A 224 -4.62 -8.86 5.51
C VAL A 224 -5.68 -9.57 6.32
N ILE A 225 -6.71 -10.05 5.63
CA ILE A 225 -7.78 -10.86 6.22
C ILE A 225 -7.30 -12.30 6.32
N SER A 226 -7.15 -12.79 7.54
CA SER A 226 -6.60 -14.12 7.81
C SER A 226 -7.72 -15.15 7.91
N THR A 227 -7.53 -16.31 7.27
CA THR A 227 -8.45 -17.46 7.34
C THR A 227 -7.68 -18.72 7.68
N CYS A 228 -8.34 -19.70 8.28
CA CYS A 228 -7.74 -21.00 8.58
C CYS A 228 -8.82 -22.04 8.85
N ARG A 229 -8.50 -23.31 8.63
CA ARG A 229 -9.38 -24.41 9.01
C ARG A 229 -9.61 -24.43 10.52
N ALA A 230 -10.87 -24.52 10.91
CA ALA A 230 -11.28 -24.27 12.29
C ALA A 230 -10.81 -25.34 13.30
N ASP A 231 -10.54 -26.57 12.85
CA ASP A 231 -9.88 -27.60 13.67
C ASP A 231 -8.45 -27.18 14.07
N LEU A 232 -7.68 -26.62 13.12
CA LEU A 232 -6.33 -26.11 13.40
C LEU A 232 -6.35 -24.91 14.35
N LEU A 233 -7.37 -24.05 14.24
CA LEU A 233 -7.61 -22.96 15.18
C LEU A 233 -7.90 -23.50 16.60
N ALA A 234 -8.83 -24.46 16.71
CA ALA A 234 -9.25 -25.04 17.98
C ALA A 234 -8.12 -25.82 18.69
N GLU A 235 -7.30 -26.54 17.92
CA GLU A 235 -6.13 -27.25 18.41
C GLU A 235 -4.90 -26.35 18.60
N ASN A 236 -5.05 -25.05 18.32
CA ASN A 236 -4.01 -24.04 18.47
C ASN A 236 -2.75 -24.36 17.64
N LYS A 237 -2.92 -25.03 16.48
CA LYS A 237 -1.86 -25.49 15.58
C LYS A 237 -1.38 -24.43 14.58
N ILE A 238 -1.84 -23.20 14.71
CA ILE A 238 -1.38 -22.05 13.92
C ILE A 238 0.01 -21.61 14.39
N HIS A 239 0.84 -21.09 13.49
CA HIS A 239 2.14 -20.55 13.84
C HIS A 239 2.04 -19.37 14.81
N PHE A 240 3.06 -19.23 15.66
CA PHE A 240 3.14 -18.17 16.67
C PHE A 240 3.00 -16.77 16.05
N ASP A 241 3.66 -16.52 14.92
CA ASP A 241 3.69 -15.21 14.26
C ASP A 241 2.32 -14.73 13.76
N THR A 242 1.39 -15.65 13.51
CA THR A 242 0.05 -15.29 13.02
C THR A 242 -1.03 -15.46 14.06
N ARG A 243 -0.81 -16.25 15.12
CA ARG A 243 -1.81 -16.56 16.17
C ARG A 243 -2.48 -15.33 16.79
N GLN A 244 -1.81 -14.18 16.81
CA GLN A 244 -2.35 -12.93 17.37
C GLN A 244 -3.41 -12.27 16.47
N TYR A 245 -3.46 -12.62 15.18
CA TYR A 245 -4.46 -12.07 14.26
C TYR A 245 -5.79 -12.80 14.35
N ASN A 246 -6.87 -12.07 14.14
CA ASN A 246 -8.20 -12.64 14.07
C ASN A 246 -8.36 -13.45 12.78
N HIS A 247 -8.49 -14.77 12.92
CA HIS A 247 -8.73 -15.68 11.81
C HIS A 247 -10.22 -15.97 11.67
N ILE A 248 -10.72 -15.89 10.44
CA ILE A 248 -12.03 -16.47 10.11
C ILE A 248 -11.83 -17.99 9.98
N GLY A 249 -12.42 -18.74 10.91
CA GLY A 249 -12.42 -20.20 10.89
C GLY A 249 -13.39 -20.74 9.84
N TRP A 250 -12.93 -21.72 9.05
CA TRP A 250 -13.79 -22.43 8.10
C TRP A 250 -13.87 -23.94 8.40
N HIS A 251 -15.00 -24.54 8.06
CA HIS A 251 -15.22 -25.98 8.09
C HIS A 251 -15.64 -26.47 6.70
N PRO A 252 -15.17 -27.65 6.24
CA PRO A 252 -15.55 -28.21 4.95
C PRO A 252 -17.07 -28.32 4.73
N GLU A 253 -17.83 -28.59 5.79
CA GLU A 253 -19.29 -28.75 5.75
C GLU A 253 -20.06 -27.42 5.80
N LYS A 254 -19.38 -26.29 6.05
CA LYS A 254 -19.99 -24.97 6.29
C LYS A 254 -19.36 -23.86 5.47
N LEU A 255 -18.96 -24.17 4.23
CA LEU A 255 -18.30 -23.21 3.37
C LEU A 255 -19.19 -22.01 3.01
N ASP A 256 -20.52 -22.18 2.93
CA ASP A 256 -21.44 -21.08 2.66
C ASP A 256 -21.47 -20.06 3.82
N GLU A 257 -21.47 -20.54 5.07
CA GLU A 257 -21.36 -19.68 6.26
C GLU A 257 -20.03 -18.93 6.25
N PHE A 258 -18.93 -19.62 5.91
CA PHE A 258 -17.61 -19.01 5.79
C PHE A 258 -17.55 -17.96 4.68
N THR A 259 -18.10 -18.24 3.49
CA THR A 259 -18.18 -17.29 2.37
C THR A 259 -18.90 -16.03 2.79
N LYS A 260 -20.02 -16.14 3.50
CA LYS A 260 -20.76 -14.99 4.02
C LYS A 260 -19.93 -14.23 5.06
N ALA A 261 -19.38 -14.92 6.06
CA ALA A 261 -18.56 -14.30 7.10
C ALA A 261 -17.33 -13.56 6.54
N LEU A 262 -16.69 -14.12 5.50
CA LEU A 262 -15.60 -13.48 4.79
C LEU A 262 -16.06 -12.22 4.05
N SER A 263 -17.18 -12.29 3.33
CA SER A 263 -17.75 -11.13 2.63
C SER A 263 -18.11 -9.99 3.59
N ASP A 264 -18.74 -10.33 4.71
CA ASP A 264 -19.10 -9.39 5.77
C ASP A 264 -17.84 -8.77 6.39
N ARG A 265 -16.79 -9.56 6.62
CA ARG A 265 -15.50 -9.06 7.12
C ARG A 265 -14.87 -8.08 6.14
N ILE A 266 -14.79 -8.43 4.85
CA ILE A 266 -14.23 -7.57 3.80
C ILE A 266 -14.99 -6.24 3.77
N SER A 267 -16.33 -6.30 3.75
CA SER A 267 -17.19 -5.12 3.73
C SER A 267 -16.95 -4.23 4.97
N ALA A 268 -16.76 -4.83 6.14
CA ALA A 268 -16.54 -4.09 7.38
C ALA A 268 -15.13 -3.48 7.51
N THR A 269 -14.09 -4.12 6.97
CA THR A 269 -12.70 -3.63 7.11
C THR A 269 -12.23 -2.81 5.93
N ILE A 270 -12.60 -3.19 4.71
CA ILE A 270 -12.16 -2.54 3.46
C ILE A 270 -13.22 -1.57 2.93
N GLY A 271 -14.49 -1.82 3.25
CA GLY A 271 -15.64 -1.22 2.60
C GLY A 271 -16.19 -2.10 1.47
N ASP A 272 -17.32 -1.69 0.92
CA ASP A 272 -17.95 -2.37 -0.22
C ASP A 272 -17.18 -2.08 -1.51
N GLY A 273 -16.94 -3.13 -2.28
CA GLY A 273 -16.29 -3.05 -3.58
C GLY A 273 -17.20 -2.47 -4.66
N PRO A 274 -16.63 -1.92 -5.73
CA PRO A 274 -17.38 -1.20 -6.76
C PRO A 274 -18.36 -2.05 -7.57
N ARG A 275 -18.27 -3.39 -7.46
CA ARG A 275 -19.19 -4.32 -8.12
C ARG A 275 -20.23 -4.93 -7.18
N LYS A 276 -20.29 -4.50 -5.92
CA LYS A 276 -21.28 -5.01 -4.99
C LYS A 276 -22.66 -4.54 -5.45
N THR A 277 -23.57 -5.49 -5.63
CA THR A 277 -24.97 -5.18 -5.96
C THR A 277 -25.75 -5.06 -4.66
N GLU A 278 -26.56 -4.00 -4.52
CA GLU A 278 -27.48 -3.89 -3.39
C GLU A 278 -28.44 -5.09 -3.44
N SER A 279 -28.49 -5.85 -2.34
CA SER A 279 -29.35 -7.02 -2.16
C SER A 279 -30.64 -6.64 -1.45
#